data_AF-A0AAU4HMY7-F1
#
_entry.id   AF-A0AAU4HMY7-F1
#
_cell.length_a   1.000
_cell.length_b   1.000
_cell.length_c   1.000
_cell.angle_alpha   90.00
_cell.angle_beta   90.00
_cell.angle_gamma   90.00
#
_symmetry.space_group_name_H-M   'P 1'
#
loop_
_entity.id
_entity.type
_entity.pdbx_description
1 polymer ?
#
loop_
_entity_poly.entity_id
_entity_poly.type
_entity_poly.pdbx_seq_one_letter_code
_entity_poly.pdbx_strand_id
1 'polypeptide(L)'
;MWTTEISRRQNGSTAQAFLLAPALMAGYGLVRLTGQAVGDYGPGTWWSVAHVLFLAGVLAFVPVFLGLRLPDGVRGGRRVAVRVAAGTGLLGAAAVAVQAVIDLVVGFVAADDRAMSDMFEKVQDVPGVMPVVYTAVPMLFWLGLLALVTLLAFFRRGEVPARSPLLVLAGVVMMAVSLDLLTVGALCIGLALFPMRRAK
;
A
#
# COMPACT_ATOMS: atom_id res chain seq x y z
N MET A 1 1.56 26.47 24.53
CA MET A 1 0.64 25.37 24.89
C MET A 1 -0.06 24.77 23.66
N TRP A 2 -0.38 25.56 22.63
CA TRP A 2 -1.07 25.10 21.40
C TRP A 2 -0.22 24.21 20.46
N THR A 3 1.09 24.49 20.32
CA THR A 3 2.02 23.74 19.47
C THR A 3 2.27 22.30 19.93
N THR A 4 2.23 22.06 21.24
CA THR A 4 2.49 20.74 21.84
C THR A 4 1.36 19.75 21.55
N GLU A 5 0.12 20.24 21.46
CA GLU A 5 -1.07 19.42 21.26
C GLU A 5 -1.27 19.02 19.80
N ILE A 6 -1.00 19.93 18.86
CA ILE A 6 -0.98 19.63 17.42
C ILE A 6 0.07 18.58 17.09
N SER A 7 1.28 18.72 17.65
CA SER A 7 2.34 17.72 17.46
C SER A 7 1.95 16.37 18.07
N ARG A 8 1.34 16.34 19.26
CA ARG A 8 0.87 15.09 19.90
C ARG A 8 -0.22 14.38 19.07
N ARG A 9 -1.16 15.11 18.47
CA ARG A 9 -2.20 14.54 17.57
C ARG A 9 -1.61 14.00 16.26
N GLN A 10 -0.68 14.72 15.63
CA GLN A 10 0.03 14.26 14.43
C GLN A 10 0.81 12.96 14.69
N ASN A 11 1.42 12.85 15.86
CA ASN A 11 2.17 11.66 16.27
C ASN A 11 1.28 10.43 16.52
N GLY A 12 0.07 10.61 17.06
CA GLY A 12 -0.91 9.53 17.22
C GLY A 12 -1.44 9.01 15.88
N SER A 13 -1.76 9.92 14.95
CA SER A 13 -2.30 9.57 13.62
C SER A 13 -1.30 8.76 12.77
N THR A 14 -0.01 9.09 12.83
CA THR A 14 1.04 8.38 12.08
C THR A 14 1.28 6.99 12.66
N ALA A 15 1.29 6.86 14.00
CA ALA A 15 1.44 5.57 14.68
C ALA A 15 0.29 4.60 14.36
N GLN A 16 -0.94 5.11 14.24
CA GLN A 16 -2.11 4.33 13.83
C GLN A 16 -2.03 3.92 12.35
N ALA A 17 -1.52 4.80 11.48
CA ALA A 17 -1.38 4.51 10.05
C ALA A 17 -0.48 3.29 9.74
N PHE A 18 0.59 3.07 10.52
CA PHE A 18 1.48 1.91 10.33
C PHE A 18 0.79 0.55 10.49
N LEU A 19 -0.32 0.50 11.22
CA LEU A 19 -1.12 -0.71 11.40
C LEU A 19 -2.40 -0.68 10.57
N LEU A 20 -3.00 0.51 10.41
CA LEU A 20 -4.21 0.69 9.64
C LEU A 20 -4.01 0.32 8.17
N ALA A 21 -2.91 0.77 7.54
CA ALA A 21 -2.70 0.54 6.11
C ALA A 21 -2.58 -0.95 5.77
N PRO A 22 -1.74 -1.75 6.48
CA PRO A 22 -1.69 -3.20 6.26
C PRO A 22 -2.97 -3.91 6.71
N ALA A 23 -3.68 -3.44 7.74
CA ALA A 23 -4.95 -4.04 8.16
C ALA A 23 -6.06 -3.85 7.13
N LEU A 24 -6.17 -2.66 6.51
CA LEU A 24 -7.13 -2.40 5.43
C LEU A 24 -6.80 -3.24 4.19
N MET A 25 -5.52 -3.37 3.85
CA MET A 25 -5.07 -4.26 2.79
C MET A 25 -5.40 -5.73 3.11
N ALA A 26 -5.19 -6.19 4.34
CA ALA A 26 -5.60 -7.54 4.75
C ALA A 26 -7.12 -7.74 4.67
N GLY A 27 -7.90 -6.71 5.03
CA GLY A 27 -9.35 -6.69 4.88
C GLY A 27 -9.78 -6.83 3.42
N TYR A 28 -9.12 -6.13 2.49
CA TYR A 28 -9.34 -6.31 1.05
C TYR A 28 -9.18 -7.77 0.64
N GLY A 29 -8.08 -8.41 1.02
CA GLY A 29 -7.82 -9.82 0.70
C GLY A 29 -8.89 -10.75 1.26
N LEU A 30 -9.34 -10.52 2.50
CA LEU A 30 -10.37 -11.33 3.15
C LEU A 30 -11.74 -11.18 2.47
N VAL A 31 -12.15 -9.95 2.14
CA VAL A 31 -13.42 -9.70 1.43
C VAL A 31 -13.38 -10.34 0.05
N ARG A 32 -12.26 -10.21 -0.66
CA ARG A 32 -12.05 -10.84 -1.97
C ARG A 32 -12.19 -12.35 -1.90
N LEU A 33 -11.45 -13.01 -1.00
CA LEU A 33 -11.53 -14.46 -0.80
C LEU A 33 -12.94 -14.93 -0.46
N THR A 34 -13.65 -14.17 0.37
CA THR A 34 -15.02 -14.49 0.77
C THR A 34 -15.98 -14.41 -0.42
N GLY A 35 -15.92 -13.31 -1.19
CA GLY A 35 -16.73 -13.15 -2.40
C GLY A 35 -16.47 -14.25 -3.43
N GLN A 36 -15.20 -14.65 -3.60
CA GLN A 36 -14.85 -15.77 -4.49
C GLN A 36 -15.38 -17.11 -3.97
N ALA A 37 -15.29 -17.38 -2.67
CA ALA A 37 -15.76 -18.61 -2.06
C ALA A 37 -17.28 -18.81 -2.20
N VAL A 38 -18.07 -17.73 -2.24
CA VAL A 38 -19.52 -17.77 -2.48
C VAL A 38 -19.89 -17.65 -3.96
N GLY A 39 -18.91 -17.50 -4.87
CA GLY A 39 -19.13 -17.41 -6.31
C GLY A 39 -19.71 -16.07 -6.79
N ASP A 40 -19.60 -15.01 -6.00
CA ASP A 40 -20.20 -13.69 -6.24
C ASP A 40 -19.12 -12.59 -6.26
N TYR A 41 -18.00 -12.87 -6.91
CA TYR A 41 -16.90 -11.91 -7.07
C TYR A 41 -16.86 -11.32 -8.48
N GLY A 42 -17.90 -10.53 -8.78
CA GLY A 42 -18.09 -9.73 -9.99
C GLY A 42 -18.50 -8.30 -9.63
N PRO A 43 -19.05 -7.50 -10.57
CA PRO A 43 -19.53 -6.16 -10.26
C PRO A 43 -20.63 -6.23 -9.18
N GLY A 44 -20.55 -5.36 -8.17
CA GLY A 44 -21.45 -5.38 -7.02
C GLY A 44 -20.75 -5.25 -5.67
N THR A 45 -21.39 -5.75 -4.62
CA THR A 45 -21.03 -5.46 -3.22
C THR A 45 -19.64 -5.99 -2.84
N TRP A 46 -19.34 -7.26 -3.14
CA TRP A 46 -18.05 -7.86 -2.77
C TRP A 46 -16.88 -7.17 -3.45
N TRP A 47 -17.00 -6.89 -4.75
CA TRP A 47 -16.01 -6.11 -5.49
C TRP A 47 -15.85 -4.71 -4.92
N SER A 48 -16.95 -3.98 -4.71
CA SER A 48 -16.93 -2.59 -4.28
C SER A 48 -16.34 -2.44 -2.88
N VAL A 49 -16.78 -3.25 -1.91
CA VAL A 49 -16.24 -3.23 -0.55
C VAL A 49 -14.75 -3.59 -0.55
N ALA A 50 -14.37 -4.60 -1.34
CA ALA A 50 -12.97 -4.99 -1.49
C ALA A 50 -12.13 -3.79 -2.01
N HIS A 51 -12.55 -3.14 -3.10
CA HIS A 51 -11.78 -2.05 -3.69
C HIS A 51 -11.83 -0.74 -2.87
N VAL A 52 -12.88 -0.49 -2.08
CA VAL A 52 -12.90 0.59 -1.09
C VAL A 52 -11.85 0.35 -0.01
N LEU A 53 -11.76 -0.88 0.53
CA LEU A 53 -10.73 -1.24 1.50
C LEU A 53 -9.33 -1.15 0.89
N PHE A 54 -9.17 -1.58 -0.36
CA PHE A 54 -7.92 -1.49 -1.10
C PHE A 54 -7.47 -0.03 -1.24
N LEU A 55 -8.34 0.85 -1.76
CA LEU A 55 -8.07 2.27 -1.90
C LEU A 55 -7.75 2.92 -0.55
N ALA A 56 -8.56 2.66 0.48
CA ALA A 56 -8.33 3.19 1.82
C ALA A 56 -6.98 2.72 2.39
N GLY A 57 -6.60 1.46 2.15
CA GLY A 57 -5.30 0.90 2.53
C GLY A 57 -4.14 1.61 1.84
N VAL A 58 -4.21 1.78 0.52
CA VAL A 58 -3.20 2.49 -0.28
C VAL A 58 -3.04 3.94 0.21
N LEU A 59 -4.15 4.64 0.45
CA LEU A 59 -4.12 6.01 0.99
C LEU A 59 -3.54 6.05 2.41
N ALA A 60 -3.80 5.04 3.25
CA ALA A 60 -3.23 4.94 4.57
C ALA A 60 -1.71 4.65 4.56
N PHE A 61 -1.14 4.15 3.45
CA PHE A 61 0.32 4.06 3.29
C PHE A 61 0.99 5.40 2.98
N VAL A 62 0.26 6.42 2.51
CA VAL A 62 0.81 7.77 2.28
C VAL A 62 1.45 8.35 3.55
N PRO A 63 0.78 8.44 4.70
CA PRO A 63 1.41 8.90 5.93
C PRO A 63 2.55 7.99 6.43
N VAL A 64 2.55 6.70 6.09
CA VAL A 64 3.69 5.78 6.38
C VAL A 64 4.94 6.24 5.63
N PHE A 65 4.83 6.46 4.30
CA PHE A 65 5.96 6.98 3.52
C PHE A 65 6.38 8.37 3.99
N LEU A 66 5.42 9.26 4.26
CA LEU A 66 5.72 10.63 4.70
C LEU A 66 6.38 10.68 6.08
N GLY A 67 5.98 9.80 7.01
CA GLY A 67 6.56 9.71 8.35
C GLY A 67 7.98 9.13 8.34
N LEU A 68 8.24 8.18 7.45
CA LEU A 68 9.55 7.51 7.35
C LEU A 68 10.58 8.26 6.49
N ARG A 69 10.18 9.30 5.71
CA ARG A 69 11.08 10.01 4.78
C ARG A 69 12.07 11.00 5.45
N LEU A 70 11.87 11.32 6.73
CA LEU A 70 12.71 12.26 7.50
C LEU A 70 13.19 11.63 8.82
N PRO A 71 13.99 10.54 8.76
CA PRO A 71 14.47 9.89 9.97
C PRO A 71 15.47 10.74 10.73
N ASP A 72 15.35 10.76 12.06
CA ASP A 72 16.32 11.39 12.96
C ASP A 72 17.69 10.70 12.85
N GLY A 73 18.77 11.47 13.03
CA GLY A 73 20.15 10.97 12.97
C GLY A 73 20.69 10.63 11.58
N VAL A 74 19.87 10.60 10.53
CA VAL A 74 20.32 10.32 9.14
C VAL A 74 20.62 11.62 8.38
N ARG A 75 21.85 11.77 7.87
CA ARG A 75 22.34 13.01 7.22
C ARG A 75 22.94 12.76 5.84
N GLY A 76 23.15 13.83 5.08
CA GLY A 76 23.85 13.82 3.78
C GLY A 76 23.19 12.90 2.75
N GLY A 77 23.99 12.20 1.95
CA GLY A 77 23.52 11.31 0.88
C GLY A 77 22.57 10.19 1.36
N ARG A 78 22.72 9.71 2.60
CA ARG A 78 21.81 8.71 3.21
C ARG A 78 20.39 9.25 3.33
N ARG A 79 20.25 10.53 3.70
CA ARG A 79 18.95 11.20 3.80
C ARG A 79 18.31 11.41 2.42
N VAL A 80 19.12 11.67 1.40
CA VAL A 80 18.65 11.75 0.01
C VAL A 80 18.11 10.38 -0.43
N ALA A 81 18.85 9.30 -0.20
CA ALA A 81 18.43 7.94 -0.56
C ALA A 81 17.08 7.55 0.09
N VAL A 82 16.91 7.84 1.39
CA VAL A 82 15.64 7.61 2.11
C VAL A 82 14.48 8.39 1.50
N ARG A 83 14.70 9.67 1.15
CA ARG A 83 13.68 10.51 0.51
C ARG A 83 13.31 10.04 -0.88
N VAL A 84 14.29 9.61 -1.67
CA VAL A 84 14.06 9.02 -3.00
C VAL A 84 13.22 7.75 -2.87
N ALA A 85 13.59 6.83 -1.96
CA ALA A 85 12.81 5.61 -1.74
C ALA A 85 11.36 5.90 -1.32
N ALA A 86 11.15 6.84 -0.41
CA ALA A 86 9.81 7.27 -0.02
C ALA A 86 9.04 7.94 -1.17
N GLY A 87 9.72 8.78 -1.98
CA GLY A 87 9.14 9.41 -3.16
C GLY A 87 8.72 8.40 -4.23
N THR A 88 9.56 7.40 -4.50
CA THR A 88 9.25 6.26 -5.38
C THR A 88 8.01 5.52 -4.91
N GLY A 89 7.92 5.23 -3.61
CA GLY A 89 6.75 4.60 -3.01
C GLY A 89 5.47 5.42 -3.15
N LEU A 90 5.55 6.73 -2.95
CA LEU A 90 4.42 7.66 -3.12
C LEU A 90 3.98 7.79 -4.58
N LEU A 91 4.91 7.78 -5.53
CA LEU A 91 4.58 7.78 -6.96
C LEU A 91 3.82 6.51 -7.33
N GLY A 92 4.27 5.35 -6.85
CA GLY A 92 3.54 4.10 -7.04
C GLY A 92 2.18 4.11 -6.32
N ALA A 93 2.10 4.67 -5.10
CA ALA A 93 0.83 4.81 -4.38
C ALA A 93 -0.20 5.62 -5.17
N ALA A 94 0.23 6.68 -5.85
CA ALA A 94 -0.64 7.48 -6.69
C ALA A 94 -1.18 6.67 -7.88
N ALA A 95 -0.33 5.89 -8.56
CA ALA A 95 -0.75 5.01 -9.65
C ALA A 95 -1.72 3.93 -9.17
N VAL A 96 -1.43 3.26 -8.04
CA VAL A 96 -2.31 2.25 -7.45
C VAL A 96 -3.65 2.86 -7.02
N ALA A 97 -3.65 4.08 -6.48
CA ALA A 97 -4.89 4.77 -6.11
C ALA A 97 -5.74 5.09 -7.35
N VAL A 98 -5.13 5.53 -8.46
CA VAL A 98 -5.83 5.71 -9.74
C VAL A 98 -6.42 4.38 -10.23
N GLN A 99 -5.63 3.30 -10.19
CA GLN A 99 -6.10 1.96 -10.54
C GLN A 99 -7.33 1.57 -9.72
N ALA A 100 -7.25 1.68 -8.38
CA ALA A 100 -8.33 1.34 -7.48
C ALA A 100 -9.61 2.18 -7.71
N VAL A 101 -9.46 3.45 -8.09
CA VAL A 101 -10.60 4.30 -8.47
C VAL A 101 -11.24 3.83 -9.77
N ILE A 102 -10.45 3.47 -10.78
CA ILE A 102 -10.99 2.88 -12.02
C ILE A 102 -11.72 1.59 -11.70
N ASP A 103 -11.10 0.70 -10.91
CA ASP A 103 -11.66 -0.58 -10.51
C ASP A 103 -13.02 -0.40 -9.79
N LEU A 104 -13.12 0.61 -8.92
CA LEU A 104 -14.38 0.99 -8.27
C LEU A 104 -15.43 1.50 -9.26
N VAL A 105 -15.06 2.46 -10.12
CA VAL A 105 -15.99 3.05 -11.10
C VAL A 105 -16.53 1.97 -12.03
N VAL A 106 -15.67 1.12 -12.58
CA VAL A 106 -16.08 0.01 -13.43
C VAL A 106 -16.98 -0.96 -12.66
N GLY A 107 -16.61 -1.34 -11.44
CA GLY A 107 -17.40 -2.25 -10.61
C GLY A 107 -18.77 -1.72 -10.19
N PHE A 108 -18.94 -0.39 -10.10
CA PHE A 108 -20.23 0.25 -9.83
C PHE A 108 -21.10 0.43 -11.09
N VAL A 109 -20.48 0.63 -12.25
CA VAL A 109 -21.19 0.97 -13.50
C VAL A 109 -21.54 -0.28 -14.31
N ALA A 110 -20.74 -1.33 -14.24
CA ALA A 110 -20.97 -2.55 -14.98
C ALA A 110 -22.25 -3.27 -14.52
N ALA A 111 -23.04 -3.72 -15.50
CA ALA A 111 -24.28 -4.47 -15.24
C ALA A 111 -24.02 -5.94 -14.92
N ASP A 112 -22.94 -6.50 -15.46
CA ASP A 112 -22.54 -7.90 -15.34
C ASP A 112 -21.02 -8.05 -15.62
N ASP A 113 -20.49 -9.27 -15.42
CA ASP A 113 -19.07 -9.59 -15.60
C ASP A 113 -18.56 -9.30 -17.02
N ARG A 114 -19.42 -9.46 -18.02
CA ARG A 114 -19.04 -9.20 -19.41
C ARG A 114 -18.90 -7.71 -19.66
N ALA A 115 -19.88 -6.91 -19.25
CA ALA A 115 -19.83 -5.46 -19.35
C ALA A 115 -18.63 -4.89 -18.58
N MET A 116 -18.32 -5.45 -17.41
CA MET A 116 -17.14 -5.11 -16.62
C MET A 116 -15.83 -5.37 -17.39
N SER A 117 -15.72 -6.55 -18.00
CA SER A 117 -14.55 -6.93 -18.81
C SER A 117 -14.37 -6.01 -20.02
N ASP A 118 -15.45 -5.75 -20.76
CA ASP A 118 -15.45 -4.85 -21.93
C ASP A 118 -15.06 -3.40 -21.54
N MET A 119 -15.44 -2.95 -20.33
CA MET A 119 -15.06 -1.62 -19.81
C MET A 119 -13.57 -1.56 -19.44
N PHE A 120 -13.04 -2.59 -18.77
CA PHE A 120 -11.61 -2.64 -18.45
C PHE A 120 -10.75 -2.68 -19.71
N GLU A 121 -11.14 -3.45 -20.72
CA GLU A 121 -10.44 -3.51 -22.01
C GLU A 121 -10.33 -2.11 -22.63
N LYS A 122 -11.46 -1.39 -22.71
CA LYS A 122 -11.47 0.00 -23.22
C LYS A 122 -10.58 0.96 -22.44
N VAL A 123 -10.50 0.81 -21.12
CA VAL A 123 -9.62 1.65 -20.29
C VAL A 123 -8.16 1.29 -20.52
N GLN A 124 -7.83 -0.01 -20.58
CA GLN A 124 -6.48 -0.51 -20.74
C GLN A 124 -5.92 -0.25 -22.15
N ASP A 125 -6.79 -0.17 -23.17
CA ASP A 125 -6.45 0.18 -24.55
C ASP A 125 -5.99 1.62 -24.73
N VAL A 126 -6.26 2.52 -23.78
CA VAL A 126 -5.77 3.89 -23.83
C VAL A 126 -4.23 3.89 -23.74
N PRO A 127 -3.52 4.47 -24.73
CA PRO A 127 -2.06 4.45 -24.76
C PRO A 127 -1.42 4.94 -23.45
N GLY A 128 -0.57 4.09 -22.87
CA GLY A 128 0.14 4.39 -21.63
C GLY A 128 -0.60 4.00 -20.35
N VAL A 129 -1.90 3.66 -20.38
CA VAL A 129 -2.63 3.25 -19.17
C VAL A 129 -2.06 1.96 -18.59
N MET A 130 -1.77 0.97 -19.40
CA MET A 130 -1.15 -0.28 -18.92
C MET A 130 0.16 -0.05 -18.15
N PRO A 131 1.21 0.61 -18.69
CA PRO A 131 2.43 0.87 -17.95
C PRO A 131 2.26 1.83 -16.76
N VAL A 132 1.42 2.86 -16.89
CA VAL A 132 1.31 3.92 -15.87
C VAL A 132 0.36 3.56 -14.74
N VAL A 133 -0.68 2.78 -14.98
CA VAL A 133 -1.76 2.54 -14.01
C VAL A 133 -1.84 1.10 -13.55
N TYR A 134 -1.51 0.12 -14.40
CA TYR A 134 -1.73 -1.30 -14.08
C TYR A 134 -0.45 -2.13 -13.88
N THR A 135 0.70 -1.70 -14.41
CA THR A 135 1.91 -2.54 -14.43
C THR A 135 3.13 -1.85 -13.82
N ALA A 136 3.87 -1.03 -14.58
CA ALA A 136 5.20 -0.58 -14.19
C ALA A 136 5.21 0.44 -13.03
N VAL A 137 4.42 1.51 -13.11
CA VAL A 137 4.42 2.56 -12.07
C VAL A 137 3.83 2.07 -10.74
N PRO A 138 2.72 1.28 -10.72
CA PRO A 138 2.24 0.67 -9.48
C PRO A 138 3.29 -0.14 -8.72
N MET A 139 4.18 -0.85 -9.40
CA MET A 139 5.26 -1.61 -8.76
C MET A 139 6.21 -0.74 -7.94
N LEU A 140 6.33 0.56 -8.25
CA LEU A 140 7.13 1.50 -7.48
C LEU A 140 6.64 1.64 -6.03
N PHE A 141 5.37 1.32 -5.75
CA PHE A 141 4.82 1.30 -4.40
C PHE A 141 5.59 0.29 -3.53
N TRP A 142 5.67 -0.95 -3.99
CA TRP A 142 6.33 -2.05 -3.28
C TRP A 142 7.84 -1.89 -3.26
N LEU A 143 8.44 -1.48 -4.39
CA LEU A 143 9.88 -1.23 -4.48
C LEU A 143 10.32 -0.09 -3.57
N GLY A 144 9.54 1.00 -3.54
CA GLY A 144 9.78 2.14 -2.66
C GLY A 144 9.67 1.76 -1.18
N LEU A 145 8.65 0.97 -0.80
CA LEU A 145 8.48 0.48 0.57
C LEU A 145 9.65 -0.42 1.00
N LEU A 146 10.01 -1.40 0.16
CA LEU A 146 11.11 -2.31 0.44
C LEU A 146 12.44 -1.57 0.57
N ALA A 147 12.74 -0.67 -0.38
CA ALA A 147 13.95 0.15 -0.35
C ALA A 147 14.00 1.02 0.91
N LEU A 148 12.89 1.67 1.25
CA LEU A 148 12.79 2.53 2.42
C LEU A 148 13.04 1.76 3.73
N VAL A 149 12.33 0.64 3.93
CA VAL A 149 12.49 -0.20 5.12
C VAL A 149 13.91 -0.79 5.19
N THR A 150 14.49 -1.16 4.05
CA THR A 150 15.87 -1.66 3.96
C THR A 150 16.88 -0.59 4.39
N LEU A 151 16.79 0.62 3.82
CA LEU A 151 17.67 1.73 4.18
C LEU A 151 17.57 2.08 5.66
N LEU A 152 16.35 2.09 6.22
CA LEU A 152 16.15 2.35 7.64
C LEU A 152 16.68 1.21 8.52
N ALA A 153 16.54 -0.05 8.13
CA ALA A 153 17.16 -1.17 8.83
C ALA A 153 18.70 -1.05 8.87
N PHE A 154 19.32 -0.50 7.83
CA PHE A 154 20.76 -0.24 7.81
C PHE A 154 21.18 0.98 8.63
N PHE A 155 20.43 2.08 8.54
CA PHE A 155 20.83 3.37 9.14
C PHE A 155 20.31 3.57 10.57
N ARG A 156 19.27 2.84 10.98
CA ARG A 156 18.61 2.90 12.29
C ARG A 156 18.45 1.51 12.91
N ARG A 157 19.52 0.71 12.96
CA ARG A 157 19.51 -0.67 13.46
C ARG A 157 18.90 -0.87 14.86
N GLY A 158 18.97 0.16 15.72
CA GLY A 158 18.37 0.12 17.06
C GLY A 158 16.85 0.26 17.08
N GLU A 159 16.25 0.73 15.98
CA GLU A 159 14.83 1.06 15.91
C GLU A 159 14.09 0.25 14.85
N VAL A 160 14.79 -0.13 13.77
CA VAL A 160 14.27 -0.96 12.69
C VAL A 160 14.98 -2.31 12.68
N PRO A 161 14.29 -3.39 13.09
CA PRO A 161 14.86 -4.73 13.11
C PRO A 161 15.30 -5.20 11.72
N ALA A 162 16.42 -5.93 11.64
CA ALA A 162 16.92 -6.50 10.39
C ALA A 162 15.96 -7.49 9.71
N ARG A 163 14.98 -8.04 10.45
CA ARG A 163 13.90 -8.88 9.89
C ARG A 163 12.82 -8.09 9.15
N SER A 164 12.69 -6.78 9.37
CA SER A 164 11.63 -5.98 8.75
C SER A 164 11.71 -5.97 7.22
N PRO A 165 12.88 -5.76 6.58
CA PRO A 165 12.99 -5.89 5.12
C PRO A 165 12.60 -7.27 4.58
N LEU A 166 12.96 -8.34 5.31
CA LEU A 166 12.61 -9.71 4.92
C LEU A 166 11.10 -9.95 4.99
N LEU A 167 10.42 -9.39 6.00
CA LEU A 167 8.97 -9.46 6.13
C LEU A 167 8.26 -8.66 5.03
N VAL A 168 8.77 -7.47 4.66
CA VAL A 168 8.24 -6.72 3.51
C VAL A 168 8.42 -7.51 2.22
N LEU A 169 9.63 -8.03 1.97
CA LEU A 169 9.92 -8.83 0.79
C LEU A 169 9.01 -10.07 0.71
N ALA A 170 8.88 -10.82 1.80
CA ALA A 170 7.99 -11.97 1.88
C ALA A 170 6.54 -11.58 1.56
N GLY A 171 6.03 -10.49 2.14
CA GLY A 171 4.68 -10.02 1.87
C GLY A 171 4.45 -9.62 0.42
N VAL A 172 5.40 -8.89 -0.18
CA VAL A 172 5.36 -8.51 -1.61
C VAL A 172 5.38 -9.75 -2.51
N VAL A 173 6.27 -10.71 -2.23
CA VAL A 173 6.37 -11.95 -3.02
C VAL A 173 5.09 -12.77 -2.91
N MET A 174 4.50 -12.91 -1.72
CA MET A 174 3.22 -13.60 -1.54
C MET A 174 2.12 -12.97 -2.40
N MET A 175 2.00 -11.63 -2.37
CA MET A 175 1.01 -10.88 -3.15
C MET A 175 1.26 -10.97 -4.66
N ALA A 176 2.52 -11.06 -5.09
CA ALA A 176 2.89 -11.22 -6.49
C ALA A 176 2.62 -12.64 -7.01
N VAL A 177 2.78 -13.66 -6.16
CA VAL A 177 2.50 -15.06 -6.50
C VAL A 177 1.00 -15.31 -6.63
N SER A 178 0.22 -14.80 -5.69
CA SER A 178 -1.24 -14.89 -5.76
C SER A 178 -1.91 -13.82 -4.90
N LEU A 179 -2.97 -13.21 -5.45
CA LEU A 179 -3.85 -12.32 -4.69
C LEU A 179 -4.61 -13.04 -3.57
N ASP A 180 -4.68 -14.37 -3.61
CA ASP A 180 -5.29 -15.16 -2.51
C ASP A 180 -4.41 -15.12 -1.25
N LEU A 181 -3.11 -14.87 -1.42
CA LEU A 181 -2.16 -14.68 -0.31
C LEU A 181 -2.11 -13.24 0.19
N LEU A 182 -2.95 -12.34 -0.35
CA LEU A 182 -2.87 -10.92 -0.04
C LEU A 182 -3.08 -10.61 1.43
N THR A 183 -4.03 -11.29 2.08
CA THR A 183 -4.26 -11.15 3.52
C THR A 183 -3.00 -11.46 4.32
N VAL A 184 -2.35 -12.59 4.01
CA VAL A 184 -1.12 -13.02 4.70
C VAL A 184 0.04 -12.07 4.39
N GLY A 185 0.21 -11.68 3.13
CA GLY A 185 1.27 -10.75 2.73
C GLY A 185 1.14 -9.38 3.38
N ALA A 186 -0.09 -8.86 3.48
CA ALA A 186 -0.39 -7.62 4.20
C ALA A 186 -0.07 -7.73 5.69
N LEU A 187 -0.38 -8.86 6.34
CA LEU A 187 0.00 -9.10 7.74
C LEU A 187 1.52 -9.15 7.92
N CYS A 188 2.28 -9.76 7.00
CA CYS A 188 3.74 -9.72 7.01
C CYS A 188 4.27 -8.28 6.96
N ILE A 189 3.72 -7.44 6.09
CA ILE A 189 4.07 -6.02 6.01
C ILE A 189 3.70 -5.28 7.31
N GLY A 190 2.54 -5.55 7.89
CA GLY A 190 2.13 -4.99 9.19
C GLY A 190 3.11 -5.34 10.31
N LEU A 191 3.54 -6.60 10.38
CA LEU A 191 4.57 -7.05 11.32
C LEU A 191 5.93 -6.38 11.07
N ALA A 192 6.27 -6.13 9.81
CA ALA A 192 7.49 -5.41 9.46
C ALA A 192 7.47 -3.96 9.96
N LEU A 193 6.32 -3.28 9.85
CA LEU A 193 6.10 -1.87 10.20
C LEU A 193 5.86 -1.64 11.69
N PHE A 194 5.38 -2.66 12.43
CA PHE A 194 5.03 -2.54 13.84
C PHE A 194 6.12 -1.92 14.75
N PRO A 195 7.43 -2.26 14.62
CA PRO A 195 8.47 -1.64 15.43
C PRO A 195 8.64 -0.13 15.16
N MET A 196 8.40 0.30 13.92
CA MET A 196 8.60 1.67 13.45
C MET A 196 7.55 2.65 13.99
N ARG A 197 6.44 2.18 14.59
CA ARG A 197 5.43 3.05 15.23
C ARG A 197 5.99 3.89 16.40
N ARG A 198 7.13 3.46 16.97
CA ARG A 198 7.80 4.11 18.12
C ARG A 198 9.09 4.82 17.73
N ALA A 199 9.59 4.58 16.51
CA ALA A 199 10.81 5.14 15.98
C ALA A 199 10.56 6.61 15.61
N LYS A 200 10.92 7.53 16.50
CA LYS A 200 11.08 8.94 16.15
C LYS A 200 12.56 9.20 16.05
#